data_AF-A0A4P9Z6M9-F1
#
_entry.id   AF-A0A4P9Z6M9-F1
#
_cell.length_a   1.000
_cell.length_b   1.000
_cell.length_c   1.000
_cell.angle_alpha   90.00
_cell.angle_beta   90.00
_cell.angle_gamma   90.00
#
_symmetry.space_group_name_H-M   'P 1'
#
loop_
_entity.id
_entity.type
_entity.pdbx_description
1 polymer ?
#
loop_
_entity_poly.entity_id
_entity_poly.type
_entity_poly.pdbx_seq_one_letter_code
_entity_poly.pdbx_strand_id
1 'polypeptide(L)'
;MRSANAGDNAAYHRLLKAVTPVLRAGARRGLARAGQPVDQSEDIVQDILLAVHLKRHTWDANAPFAPWLFAIARNKLIDALRRRGRRVFVNIDDFSETLAGAPVEDSVAPSEVTTHLNGLPKRQRDVLQSIAVDSASIKETAAKLSMTEGAVRQTAERMTMDTNDLIRTLAADNDTHERSVGHLLLAALVLAVPVSTALFLAGLGVRSDVMTAMRNPMFDLKFAVTLALAAGAIVISLRLSRPEASLGRWAWLLAVPAGLLGIGMMGEMMMMPNRAPMATRMVGSNSKLCLVAIPLLSLPLLAAALVALRRGAPSRPAVTGAFAGLLSAGLAATLYAAHCTDDSPMFVATWYSMAAAIVAAIGALAGSRVLRF
;
A
#
# COMPACT_ATOMS: atom_id res chain seq x y z
N MET A 1 -11.29 9.96 -14.90
CA MET A 1 -9.91 9.79 -14.38
C MET A 1 -8.85 9.96 -15.46
N ARG A 2 -8.91 9.26 -16.61
CA ARG A 2 -7.92 9.44 -17.70
C ARG A 2 -7.77 10.90 -18.15
N SER A 3 -8.86 11.55 -18.53
CA SER A 3 -8.84 12.97 -18.92
C SER A 3 -8.39 13.89 -17.79
N ALA A 4 -8.75 13.56 -16.54
CA ALA A 4 -8.30 14.30 -15.35
C ALA A 4 -6.77 14.27 -15.21
N ASN A 5 -6.15 13.09 -15.33
CA ASN A 5 -4.68 12.96 -15.30
C ASN A 5 -4.00 13.62 -16.52
N ALA A 6 -4.74 13.89 -17.59
CA ALA A 6 -4.27 14.66 -18.75
C ALA A 6 -4.48 16.19 -18.60
N GLY A 7 -4.96 16.66 -17.45
CA GLY A 7 -5.16 18.08 -17.13
C GLY A 7 -6.60 18.61 -17.29
N ASP A 8 -7.59 17.76 -17.57
CA ASP A 8 -9.00 18.19 -17.68
C ASP A 8 -9.66 18.35 -16.29
N ASN A 9 -9.66 19.58 -15.80
CA ASN A 9 -10.22 19.97 -14.49
C ASN A 9 -11.74 19.74 -14.43
N ALA A 10 -12.45 19.95 -15.55
CA ALA A 10 -13.89 19.75 -15.60
C ALA A 10 -14.25 18.27 -15.52
N ALA A 11 -13.50 17.40 -16.19
CA ALA A 11 -13.65 15.95 -16.07
C ALA A 11 -13.30 15.45 -14.66
N TYR A 12 -12.31 16.06 -14.00
CA TYR A 12 -11.96 15.71 -12.64
C TYR A 12 -13.04 16.11 -11.64
N HIS A 13 -13.58 17.33 -11.75
CA HIS A 13 -14.72 17.80 -10.95
C HIS A 13 -15.95 16.89 -11.10
N ARG A 14 -16.30 16.51 -12.34
CA ARG A 14 -17.41 15.58 -12.60
C ARG A 14 -17.17 14.22 -11.94
N LEU A 15 -15.93 13.71 -11.99
CA LEU A 15 -15.56 12.45 -11.36
C LEU A 15 -15.74 12.52 -9.83
N LEU A 16 -15.16 13.52 -9.17
CA LEU A 16 -15.25 13.68 -7.71
C LEU A 16 -16.71 13.80 -7.26
N LYS A 17 -17.52 14.59 -7.97
CA LYS A 17 -18.96 14.68 -7.70
C LYS A 17 -19.68 13.34 -7.85
N ALA A 18 -19.35 12.54 -8.86
CA ALA A 18 -19.99 11.25 -9.10
C ALA A 18 -19.64 10.20 -8.03
N VAL A 19 -18.40 10.19 -7.54
CA VAL A 19 -17.95 9.17 -6.56
C VAL A 19 -18.31 9.51 -5.11
N THR A 20 -18.49 10.79 -4.78
CA THR A 20 -18.73 11.26 -3.41
C THR A 20 -19.94 10.60 -2.73
N PRO A 21 -21.11 10.44 -3.38
CA PRO A 21 -22.26 9.75 -2.76
C PRO A 21 -21.95 8.29 -2.40
N VAL A 22 -21.22 7.58 -3.27
CA VAL A 22 -20.82 6.18 -3.06
C VAL A 22 -19.85 6.07 -1.88
N LEU A 23 -18.87 6.97 -1.81
CA LEU A 23 -17.91 7.03 -0.69
C LEU A 23 -18.60 7.32 0.63
N ARG A 24 -19.56 8.27 0.64
CA ARG A 24 -20.37 8.60 1.81
C ARG A 24 -21.20 7.41 2.29
N ALA A 25 -21.87 6.72 1.38
CA ALA A 25 -22.65 5.53 1.71
C ALA A 25 -21.76 4.41 2.28
N GLY A 26 -20.57 4.19 1.72
CA GLY A 26 -19.59 3.24 2.25
C GLY A 26 -19.04 3.62 3.62
N ALA A 27 -18.66 4.88 3.83
CA ALA A 27 -18.16 5.38 5.12
C ALA A 27 -19.21 5.28 6.22
N ARG A 28 -20.48 5.62 5.93
CA ARG A 28 -21.59 5.49 6.88
C ARG A 28 -21.82 4.04 7.31
N ARG A 29 -21.87 3.10 6.35
CA ARG A 29 -22.02 1.67 6.65
C ARG A 29 -20.85 1.15 7.49
N GLY A 30 -19.63 1.54 7.14
CA GLY A 30 -18.43 1.18 7.89
C GLY A 30 -18.44 1.67 9.34
N LEU A 31 -18.85 2.92 9.56
CA LEU A 31 -19.01 3.49 10.91
C LEU A 31 -20.13 2.80 11.69
N ALA A 32 -21.29 2.58 11.07
CA ALA A 32 -22.42 1.91 11.70
C ALA A 32 -22.06 0.49 12.16
N ARG A 33 -21.39 -0.32 11.32
CA ARG A 33 -20.91 -1.65 11.70
C ARG A 33 -19.86 -1.63 12.80
N ALA A 34 -19.10 -0.55 12.89
CA ALA A 34 -18.14 -0.32 13.98
C ALA A 34 -18.80 0.21 15.27
N GLY A 35 -20.13 0.42 15.29
CA GLY A 35 -20.84 1.05 16.40
C GLY A 35 -20.40 2.50 16.63
N GLN A 36 -19.98 3.21 15.58
CA GLN A 36 -19.54 4.60 15.64
C GLN A 36 -20.61 5.55 15.12
N PRO A 37 -20.66 6.80 15.63
CA PRO A 37 -21.52 7.84 15.12
C PRO A 37 -21.30 8.09 13.61
N VAL A 38 -22.39 8.04 12.83
CA VAL A 38 -22.40 8.23 11.36
C VAL A 38 -22.26 9.69 10.92
N ASP A 39 -22.41 10.64 11.85
CA ASP A 39 -22.19 12.07 11.65
C ASP A 39 -20.76 12.38 11.17
N GLN A 40 -19.79 11.58 11.58
CA GLN A 40 -18.37 11.69 11.18
C GLN A 40 -18.08 11.18 9.76
N SER A 41 -19.09 10.72 9.03
CA SER A 41 -18.90 10.21 7.67
C SER A 41 -18.39 11.28 6.71
N GLU A 42 -18.75 12.55 6.89
CA GLU A 42 -18.26 13.63 6.02
C GLU A 42 -16.75 13.85 6.18
N ASP A 43 -16.23 13.89 7.41
CA ASP A 43 -14.79 14.04 7.68
C ASP A 43 -13.98 12.91 7.01
N ILE A 44 -14.49 11.67 7.10
CA ILE A 44 -13.84 10.52 6.46
C ILE A 44 -13.91 10.64 4.94
N VAL A 45 -15.03 11.09 4.37
CA VAL A 45 -15.16 11.30 2.92
C VAL A 45 -14.19 12.39 2.45
N GLN A 46 -14.01 13.47 3.20
CA GLN A 46 -13.02 14.50 2.90
C GLN A 46 -11.60 13.92 2.90
N ASP A 47 -11.21 13.16 3.94
CA ASP A 47 -9.92 12.46 4.01
C ASP A 47 -9.70 11.53 2.80
N ILE A 48 -10.75 10.86 2.33
CA ILE A 48 -10.70 9.98 1.15
C ILE A 48 -10.51 10.80 -0.13
N LEU A 49 -11.29 11.86 -0.34
CA LEU A 49 -11.20 12.70 -1.54
C LEU A 49 -9.82 13.37 -1.65
N LEU A 50 -9.28 13.82 -0.52
CA LEU A 50 -7.93 14.35 -0.45
C LEU A 50 -6.88 13.29 -0.80
N ALA A 51 -7.00 12.07 -0.26
CA ALA A 51 -6.10 10.98 -0.59
C ALA A 51 -6.19 10.55 -2.07
N VAL A 52 -7.38 10.59 -2.66
CA VAL A 52 -7.61 10.36 -4.09
C VAL A 52 -6.88 11.42 -4.91
N HIS A 53 -7.00 12.70 -4.54
CA HIS A 53 -6.32 13.79 -5.24
C HIS A 53 -4.80 13.64 -5.21
N LEU A 54 -4.22 13.45 -4.02
CA LEU A 54 -2.77 13.31 -3.83
C LEU A 54 -2.20 12.11 -4.58
N LYS A 55 -2.98 11.04 -4.74
CA LYS A 55 -2.48 9.77 -5.28
C LYS A 55 -2.97 9.45 -6.67
N ARG A 56 -3.68 10.36 -7.33
CA ARG A 56 -4.27 10.15 -8.66
C ARG A 56 -3.29 9.62 -9.71
N HIS A 57 -2.02 9.99 -9.58
CA HIS A 57 -0.92 9.55 -10.44
C HIS A 57 -0.53 8.06 -10.26
N THR A 58 -0.94 7.44 -9.14
CA THR A 58 -0.67 6.02 -8.85
C THR A 58 -1.63 5.07 -9.57
N TRP A 59 -2.75 5.59 -10.09
CA TRP A 59 -3.73 4.81 -10.84
C TRP A 59 -3.21 4.46 -12.23
N ASP A 60 -3.37 3.19 -12.62
CA ASP A 60 -3.01 2.72 -13.97
C ASP A 60 -4.18 2.98 -14.92
N ALA A 61 -3.94 3.75 -16.00
CA ALA A 61 -4.99 4.11 -16.96
C ALA A 61 -5.62 2.90 -17.68
N ASN A 62 -4.93 1.76 -17.67
CA ASN A 62 -5.37 0.49 -18.24
C ASN A 62 -6.11 -0.40 -17.24
N ALA A 63 -6.20 -0.01 -15.97
CA ALA A 63 -6.85 -0.80 -14.91
C ALA A 63 -8.23 -0.22 -14.52
N PRO A 64 -9.15 -1.05 -13.96
CA PRO A 64 -10.47 -0.59 -13.52
C PRO A 64 -10.37 0.37 -12.33
N PHE A 65 -10.93 1.58 -12.46
CA PHE A 65 -10.81 2.65 -11.46
C PHE A 65 -11.44 2.36 -10.07
N ALA A 66 -12.55 1.62 -10.02
CA ALA A 66 -13.30 1.41 -8.78
C ALA A 66 -12.48 0.67 -7.69
N PRO A 67 -11.77 -0.44 -8.00
CA PRO A 67 -10.84 -1.08 -7.07
C PRO A 67 -9.79 -0.14 -6.46
N TRP A 68 -9.19 0.78 -7.22
CA TRP A 68 -8.22 1.75 -6.71
C TRP A 68 -8.84 2.70 -5.70
N LEU A 69 -9.99 3.25 -6.07
CA LEU A 69 -10.76 4.18 -5.25
C LEU A 69 -11.17 3.53 -3.92
N PHE A 70 -11.71 2.31 -3.97
CA PHE A 70 -12.21 1.62 -2.78
C PHE A 70 -11.10 1.16 -1.85
N ALA A 71 -9.95 0.80 -2.37
CA ALA A 71 -8.80 0.49 -1.54
C ALA A 71 -8.30 1.72 -0.76
N ILE A 72 -8.29 2.92 -1.38
CA ILE A 72 -8.01 4.18 -0.68
C ILE A 72 -9.11 4.44 0.36
N ALA A 73 -10.38 4.34 -0.03
CA ALA A 73 -11.53 4.59 0.84
C ALA A 73 -11.51 3.70 2.10
N ARG A 74 -11.32 2.40 1.92
CA ARG A 74 -11.22 1.42 2.99
C ARG A 74 -10.06 1.71 3.93
N ASN A 75 -8.88 2.02 3.40
CA ASN A 75 -7.72 2.32 4.23
C ASN A 75 -7.98 3.53 5.13
N LYS A 76 -8.53 4.61 4.58
CA LYS A 76 -8.87 5.82 5.35
C LYS A 76 -9.95 5.57 6.41
N LEU A 77 -10.97 4.79 6.08
CA LEU A 77 -11.97 4.36 7.06
C LEU A 77 -11.36 3.53 8.21
N ILE A 78 -10.50 2.55 7.89
CA ILE A 78 -9.80 1.75 8.91
C ILE A 78 -8.92 2.63 9.79
N ASP A 79 -8.19 3.58 9.21
CA ASP A 79 -7.30 4.46 9.95
C ASP A 79 -8.09 5.44 10.84
N ALA A 80 -9.26 5.91 10.40
CA ALA A 80 -10.19 6.68 11.24
C ALA A 80 -10.71 5.85 12.44
N LEU A 81 -11.10 4.59 12.22
CA LEU A 81 -11.58 3.70 13.28
C LEU A 81 -10.46 3.32 14.28
N ARG A 82 -9.22 3.16 13.79
CA ARG A 82 -8.06 2.85 14.65
C ARG A 82 -7.65 4.01 15.54
N ARG A 83 -7.67 5.25 15.04
CA ARG A 83 -7.37 6.47 15.83
C ARG A 83 -8.24 6.56 17.09
N ARG A 84 -9.42 5.92 17.08
CA ARG A 84 -10.42 5.92 18.16
C ARG A 84 -10.32 4.72 19.10
N GLY A 85 -9.24 3.93 19.01
CA GLY A 85 -8.88 2.93 20.02
C GLY A 85 -9.48 1.52 19.84
N ARG A 86 -10.10 1.20 18.69
CA ARG A 86 -10.69 -0.13 18.45
C ARG A 86 -10.06 -0.81 17.22
N ARG A 87 -9.68 -2.09 17.35
CA ARG A 87 -9.35 -2.96 16.20
C ARG A 87 -10.65 -3.39 15.54
N VAL A 88 -11.15 -2.62 14.58
CA VAL A 88 -12.29 -3.03 13.76
C VAL A 88 -11.78 -3.72 12.49
N PHE A 89 -12.31 -4.91 12.20
CA PHE A 89 -12.03 -5.64 10.97
C PHE A 89 -13.02 -5.17 9.90
N VAL A 90 -12.62 -4.18 9.10
CA VAL A 90 -13.45 -3.70 7.96
C VAL A 90 -13.11 -4.58 6.74
N ASN A 91 -14.09 -5.38 6.32
CA ASN A 91 -13.95 -6.24 5.14
C ASN A 91 -14.02 -5.40 3.84
N ILE A 92 -13.34 -5.87 2.78
CA ILE A 92 -13.25 -5.22 1.47
C ILE A 92 -14.62 -5.19 0.75
N ASP A 93 -15.49 -6.13 1.09
CA ASP A 93 -16.79 -6.32 0.45
C ASP A 93 -17.75 -5.12 0.65
N ASP A 94 -17.55 -4.32 1.70
CA ASP A 94 -18.42 -3.19 2.09
C ASP A 94 -18.55 -2.10 1.02
N PHE A 95 -17.48 -1.88 0.24
CA PHE A 95 -17.49 -0.93 -0.87
C PHE A 95 -17.83 -1.61 -2.20
N SER A 96 -17.48 -2.89 -2.36
CA SER A 96 -17.73 -3.70 -3.56
C SER A 96 -19.21 -4.04 -3.77
N GLU A 97 -19.97 -4.31 -2.70
CA GLU A 97 -21.41 -4.57 -2.73
C GLU A 97 -22.20 -3.42 -3.38
N THR A 98 -21.72 -2.18 -3.25
CA THR A 98 -22.39 -0.97 -3.77
C THR A 98 -22.44 -0.90 -5.29
N LEU A 99 -21.63 -1.67 -6.01
CA LEU A 99 -21.59 -1.69 -7.48
C LEU A 99 -21.99 -3.05 -8.08
N ALA A 100 -21.92 -4.15 -7.33
CA ALA A 100 -22.01 -5.50 -7.89
C ALA A 100 -23.43 -6.09 -7.97
N GLY A 101 -24.45 -5.49 -7.34
CA GLY A 101 -25.83 -5.90 -7.55
C GLY A 101 -26.75 -5.65 -6.36
N ALA A 102 -27.69 -4.73 -6.53
CA ALA A 102 -29.00 -4.82 -5.90
C ALA A 102 -29.99 -4.07 -6.80
N PRO A 103 -31.16 -4.66 -7.12
CA PRO A 103 -32.34 -3.84 -7.42
C PRO A 103 -32.55 -2.88 -6.24
N VAL A 104 -33.12 -1.72 -6.51
CA VAL A 104 -33.58 -0.81 -5.45
C VAL A 104 -34.68 -1.56 -4.68
N GLU A 105 -34.34 -2.19 -3.56
CA GLU A 105 -35.28 -2.69 -2.57
C GLU A 105 -34.88 -2.11 -1.21
N ASP A 106 -35.85 -1.41 -0.61
CA ASP A 106 -35.83 -0.88 0.75
C ASP A 106 -35.31 -1.94 1.75
N SER A 107 -34.47 -1.63 2.73
CA SER A 107 -34.93 -0.95 3.95
C SER A 107 -33.79 -0.80 4.95
N VAL A 108 -33.63 0.40 5.52
CA VAL A 108 -33.17 0.54 6.90
C VAL A 108 -34.44 0.47 7.76
N ALA A 109 -34.41 -0.28 8.87
CA ALA A 109 -35.53 -0.31 9.80
C ALA A 109 -35.88 1.14 10.23
N PRO A 110 -37.13 1.61 10.10
CA PRO A 110 -37.53 3.00 10.38
C PRO A 110 -37.15 3.50 11.79
N SER A 111 -36.90 2.60 12.74
CA SER A 111 -36.53 2.91 14.13
C SER A 111 -35.08 3.39 14.32
N GLU A 112 -34.14 3.02 13.45
CA GLU A 112 -32.73 3.45 13.57
C GLU A 112 -32.50 4.83 12.93
N VAL A 113 -33.22 5.12 11.84
CA VAL A 113 -33.22 6.45 11.19
C VAL A 113 -33.80 7.51 12.13
N THR A 114 -34.88 7.19 12.83
CA THR A 114 -35.53 8.11 13.78
C THR A 114 -34.64 8.46 14.98
N THR A 115 -33.81 7.51 15.45
CA THR A 115 -32.90 7.73 16.58
C THR A 115 -31.75 8.69 16.24
N HIS A 116 -31.18 8.59 15.03
CA HIS A 116 -30.14 9.53 14.60
C HIS A 116 -30.69 10.88 14.16
N LEU A 117 -31.89 10.91 13.58
CA LEU A 117 -32.61 12.16 13.34
C LEU A 117 -32.84 12.90 14.67
N ASN A 118 -33.18 12.18 15.75
CA ASN A 118 -33.43 12.72 17.09
C ASN A 118 -32.29 13.54 17.73
N GLY A 119 -31.05 13.37 17.28
CA GLY A 119 -29.89 14.15 17.77
C GLY A 119 -29.65 15.49 17.06
N LEU A 120 -30.29 15.75 15.92
CA LEU A 120 -30.14 17.00 15.18
C LEU A 120 -31.08 18.09 15.74
N PRO A 121 -30.67 19.38 15.74
CA PRO A 121 -31.57 20.50 16.00
C PRO A 121 -32.83 20.38 15.12
N LYS A 122 -34.02 20.51 15.71
CA LYS A 122 -35.32 20.21 15.08
C LYS A 122 -35.45 20.76 13.65
N ARG A 123 -35.04 22.01 13.45
CA ARG A 123 -35.06 22.69 12.13
C ARG A 123 -34.18 22.04 11.05
N GLN A 124 -33.01 21.53 11.42
CA GLN A 124 -32.07 20.90 10.48
C GLN A 124 -32.58 19.53 10.02
N ARG A 125 -33.18 18.78 10.95
CA ARG A 125 -33.80 17.49 10.70
C ARG A 125 -35.01 17.60 9.78
N ASP A 126 -35.88 18.58 10.03
CA ASP A 126 -37.11 18.77 9.27
C ASP A 126 -36.81 19.16 7.81
N VAL A 127 -35.77 19.97 7.58
CA VAL A 127 -35.28 20.31 6.24
C VAL A 127 -34.67 19.08 5.54
N LEU A 128 -33.85 18.30 6.24
CA LEU A 128 -33.21 17.11 5.68
C LEU A 128 -34.24 16.02 5.34
N GLN A 129 -35.23 15.80 6.20
CA GLN A 129 -36.32 14.85 5.99
C GLN A 129 -37.15 15.25 4.75
N SER A 130 -37.49 16.54 4.63
CA SER A 130 -38.30 17.02 3.51
C SER A 130 -37.59 16.92 2.16
N ILE A 131 -36.27 17.11 2.11
CA ILE A 131 -35.50 17.10 0.86
C ILE A 131 -35.01 15.69 0.51
N ALA A 132 -34.49 14.94 1.49
CA ALA A 132 -33.81 13.67 1.27
C ALA A 132 -34.75 12.45 1.33
N VAL A 133 -35.89 12.56 2.04
CA VAL A 133 -36.85 11.45 2.18
C VAL A 133 -38.12 11.74 1.38
N ASP A 134 -38.71 12.94 1.53
CA ASP A 134 -39.94 13.30 0.83
C ASP A 134 -39.71 13.81 -0.61
N SER A 135 -38.44 13.97 -1.03
CA SER A 135 -38.04 14.52 -2.34
C SER A 135 -38.69 15.87 -2.71
N ALA A 136 -39.07 16.67 -1.70
CA ALA A 136 -39.73 17.95 -1.93
C ALA A 136 -38.73 19.00 -2.45
N SER A 137 -39.21 19.91 -3.30
CA SER A 137 -38.42 21.02 -3.81
C SER A 137 -38.13 22.06 -2.71
N ILE A 138 -37.08 22.87 -2.88
CA ILE A 138 -36.71 23.95 -1.93
C ILE A 138 -37.90 24.88 -1.65
N LYS A 139 -38.73 25.15 -2.67
CA LYS A 139 -39.95 25.95 -2.58
C LYS A 139 -41.04 25.28 -1.74
N GLU A 140 -41.25 23.98 -1.94
CA GLU A 140 -42.23 23.21 -1.18
C GLU A 140 -41.77 23.01 0.28
N THR A 141 -40.49 22.75 0.52
CA THR A 141 -39.92 22.67 1.87
C THR A 141 -39.97 24.01 2.59
N ALA A 142 -39.72 25.11 1.88
CA ALA A 142 -39.86 26.47 2.42
C ALA A 142 -41.31 26.75 2.86
N ALA A 143 -42.29 26.46 2.00
CA ALA A 143 -43.70 26.57 2.34
C ALA A 143 -44.10 25.64 3.50
N LYS A 144 -43.65 24.38 3.48
CA LYS A 144 -43.95 23.35 4.48
C LYS A 144 -43.39 23.67 5.86
N LEU A 145 -42.20 24.25 5.93
CA LEU A 145 -41.50 24.55 7.18
C LEU A 145 -41.62 26.02 7.62
N SER A 146 -42.45 26.81 6.93
CA SER A 146 -42.56 28.27 7.15
C SER A 146 -41.19 28.96 7.15
N MET A 147 -40.32 28.51 6.25
CA MET A 147 -38.97 29.05 6.03
C MET A 147 -38.95 29.83 4.72
N THR A 148 -38.02 30.77 4.59
CA THR A 148 -37.72 31.34 3.27
C THR A 148 -36.95 30.31 2.44
N GLU A 149 -37.13 30.31 1.12
CA GLU A 149 -36.34 29.45 0.22
C GLU A 149 -34.83 29.63 0.43
N GLY A 150 -34.41 30.86 0.75
CA GLY A 150 -33.03 31.18 1.12
C GLY A 150 -32.55 30.52 2.41
N ALA A 151 -33.39 30.41 3.45
CA ALA A 151 -33.03 29.73 4.70
C ALA A 151 -32.96 28.20 4.55
N VAL A 152 -33.84 27.61 3.73
CA VAL A 152 -33.79 26.17 3.37
C VAL A 152 -32.53 25.87 2.57
N ARG A 153 -32.25 26.70 1.55
CA ARG A 153 -31.04 26.61 0.74
C ARG A 153 -29.78 26.77 1.58
N GLN A 154 -29.70 27.76 2.47
CA GLN A 154 -28.53 27.99 3.32
C GLN A 154 -28.27 26.84 4.31
N THR A 155 -29.33 26.19 4.81
CA THR A 155 -29.20 25.06 5.75
C THR A 155 -28.74 23.79 5.03
N ALA A 156 -29.30 23.52 3.84
CA ALA A 156 -28.85 22.43 2.97
C ALA A 156 -27.44 22.67 2.42
N GLU A 157 -27.14 23.92 2.04
CA GLU A 157 -25.83 24.37 1.58
C GLU A 157 -24.81 24.24 2.71
N ARG A 158 -25.05 24.67 3.95
CA ARG A 158 -24.08 24.53 5.04
C ARG A 158 -23.61 23.09 5.28
N MET A 159 -24.48 22.09 5.08
CA MET A 159 -24.13 20.67 5.21
C MET A 159 -23.44 20.08 3.98
N THR A 160 -23.60 20.70 2.81
CA THR A 160 -23.00 20.26 1.54
C THR A 160 -21.83 21.12 1.06
N MET A 161 -21.63 22.30 1.65
CA MET A 161 -20.68 23.34 1.27
C MET A 161 -19.26 22.88 1.55
N ASP A 162 -19.00 22.29 2.72
CA ASP A 162 -17.64 21.87 3.10
C ASP A 162 -17.06 20.81 2.14
N THR A 163 -17.87 19.82 1.75
CA THR A 163 -17.47 18.80 0.77
C THR A 163 -17.45 19.34 -0.67
N ASN A 164 -18.39 20.21 -1.07
CA ASN A 164 -18.41 20.78 -2.42
C ASN A 164 -17.28 21.79 -2.66
N ASP A 165 -16.92 22.58 -1.65
CA ASP A 165 -15.81 23.53 -1.70
C ASP A 165 -14.47 22.80 -1.72
N LEU A 166 -14.34 21.69 -0.97
CA LEU A 166 -13.19 20.80 -1.10
C LEU A 166 -13.09 20.22 -2.52
N ILE A 167 -14.19 19.69 -3.08
CA ILE A 167 -14.21 19.16 -4.45
C ILE A 167 -13.81 20.24 -5.47
N ARG A 168 -14.32 21.47 -5.34
CA ARG A 168 -13.94 22.59 -6.21
C ARG A 168 -12.46 22.94 -6.10
N THR A 169 -11.93 22.99 -4.88
CA THR A 169 -10.53 23.31 -4.61
C THR A 169 -9.60 22.22 -5.18
N LEU A 170 -9.90 20.94 -4.93
CA LEU A 170 -9.15 19.82 -5.47
C LEU A 170 -9.24 19.76 -7.01
N ALA A 171 -10.38 20.12 -7.59
CA ALA A 171 -10.55 20.17 -9.04
C ALA A 171 -9.73 21.29 -9.71
N ALA A 172 -9.52 22.40 -9.00
CA ALA A 172 -8.69 23.51 -9.46
C ALA A 172 -7.18 23.19 -9.38
N ASP A 173 -6.75 22.36 -8.41
CA ASP A 173 -5.33 22.03 -8.17
C ASP A 173 -4.81 20.83 -9.00
N ASN A 174 -5.40 20.55 -10.16
CA ASN A 174 -5.12 19.33 -10.92
C ASN A 174 -3.82 19.39 -11.76
N ASP A 175 -3.07 20.49 -11.74
CA ASP A 175 -1.93 20.74 -12.65
C ASP A 175 -0.60 20.01 -12.30
N THR A 176 -0.60 19.14 -11.30
CA THR A 176 0.62 18.46 -10.83
C THR A 176 0.79 17.04 -11.41
N HIS A 177 1.68 16.89 -12.40
CA HIS A 177 2.22 15.58 -12.82
C HIS A 177 3.23 15.08 -11.78
N GLU A 178 2.77 14.38 -10.74
CA GLU A 178 3.68 13.78 -9.77
C GLU A 178 4.47 12.59 -10.38
N ARG A 179 5.77 12.55 -10.11
CA ARG A 179 6.72 11.55 -10.64
C ARG A 179 6.26 10.13 -10.26
N SER A 180 6.29 9.21 -11.22
CA SER A 180 5.98 7.80 -10.98
C SER A 180 6.82 7.22 -9.84
N VAL A 181 6.17 6.51 -8.92
CA VAL A 181 6.78 5.82 -7.76
C VAL A 181 7.99 4.97 -8.16
N GLY A 182 8.01 4.43 -9.38
CA GLY A 182 9.15 3.70 -9.94
C GLY A 182 10.44 4.53 -10.02
N HIS A 183 10.35 5.76 -10.54
CA HIS A 183 11.52 6.65 -10.63
C HIS A 183 12.01 7.09 -9.27
N LEU A 184 11.09 7.28 -8.32
CA LEU A 184 11.41 7.63 -6.94
C LEU A 184 12.14 6.48 -6.24
N LEU A 185 11.67 5.25 -6.41
CA LEU A 185 12.34 4.07 -5.87
C LEU A 185 13.73 3.89 -6.49
N LEU A 186 13.84 4.05 -7.82
CA LEU A 186 15.12 3.96 -8.51
C LEU A 186 16.11 5.02 -7.98
N ALA A 187 15.70 6.29 -7.93
CA ALA A 187 16.54 7.37 -7.41
C ALA A 187 16.96 7.14 -5.95
N ALA A 188 16.02 6.66 -5.11
CA ALA A 188 16.30 6.34 -3.71
C ALA A 188 17.33 5.20 -3.59
N LEU A 189 17.22 4.15 -4.41
CA LEU A 189 18.19 3.05 -4.42
C LEU A 189 19.56 3.46 -4.96
N VAL A 190 19.61 4.29 -6.02
CA VAL A 190 20.86 4.83 -6.57
C VAL A 190 21.64 5.63 -5.51
N LEU A 191 20.94 6.34 -4.62
CA LEU A 191 21.57 7.08 -3.51
C LEU A 191 21.92 6.17 -2.33
N ALA A 192 21.12 5.14 -2.04
CA ALA A 192 21.31 4.29 -0.86
C ALA A 192 22.33 3.16 -1.07
N VAL A 193 22.46 2.62 -2.29
CA VAL A 193 23.45 1.56 -2.60
C VAL A 193 24.88 2.00 -2.27
N PRO A 194 25.36 3.21 -2.67
CA PRO A 194 26.69 3.68 -2.30
C PRO A 194 26.93 3.74 -0.78
N VAL A 195 25.91 4.09 0.02
CA VAL A 195 26.02 4.12 1.48
C VAL A 195 26.22 2.70 2.02
N SER A 196 25.40 1.74 1.59
CA SER A 196 25.57 0.32 1.98
C SER A 196 26.89 -0.26 1.47
N THR A 197 27.35 0.10 0.27
CA THR A 197 28.66 -0.29 -0.26
C THR A 197 29.80 0.29 0.56
N ALA A 198 29.73 1.56 0.96
CA ALA A 198 30.74 2.18 1.83
C ALA A 198 30.80 1.51 3.20
N LEU A 199 29.64 1.21 3.82
CA LEU A 199 29.57 0.45 5.07
C LEU A 199 30.19 -0.95 4.92
N PHE A 200 29.92 -1.62 3.81
CA PHE A 200 30.50 -2.92 3.49
C PHE A 200 32.02 -2.86 3.35
N LEU A 201 32.54 -1.89 2.58
CA LEU A 201 33.98 -1.74 2.36
C LEU A 201 34.73 -1.33 3.63
N ALA A 202 34.13 -0.49 4.47
CA ALA A 202 34.73 -0.06 5.73
C ALA A 202 34.71 -1.15 6.82
N GLY A 203 33.68 -2.02 6.83
CA GLY A 203 33.48 -3.00 7.90
C GLY A 203 33.98 -4.42 7.60
N LEU A 204 33.81 -4.89 6.36
CA LEU A 204 34.08 -6.29 5.98
C LEU A 204 35.10 -6.40 4.86
N GLY A 205 34.96 -5.56 3.83
CA GLY A 205 35.78 -5.63 2.63
C GLY A 205 35.50 -6.86 1.76
N VAL A 206 36.09 -6.86 0.57
CA VAL A 206 35.99 -7.99 -0.38
C VAL A 206 37.01 -9.06 0.00
N ARG A 207 36.64 -10.34 -0.10
CA ARG A 207 37.59 -11.44 0.14
C ARG A 207 38.78 -11.36 -0.81
N SER A 208 39.99 -11.65 -0.32
CA SER A 208 41.23 -11.46 -1.10
C SER A 208 41.34 -12.36 -2.33
N ASP A 209 40.66 -13.51 -2.32
CA ASP A 209 40.66 -14.51 -3.39
C ASP A 209 39.45 -14.39 -4.33
N VAL A 210 38.72 -13.26 -4.31
CA VAL A 210 37.48 -13.05 -5.08
C VAL A 210 37.66 -13.35 -6.58
N MET A 211 38.79 -12.93 -7.16
CA MET A 211 39.06 -13.11 -8.60
C MET A 211 39.22 -14.60 -8.96
N THR A 212 39.79 -15.39 -8.05
CA THR A 212 39.91 -16.84 -8.22
C THR A 212 38.57 -17.52 -7.95
N ALA A 213 37.84 -17.04 -6.94
CA ALA A 213 36.53 -17.56 -6.55
C ALA A 213 35.48 -17.41 -7.68
N MET A 214 35.55 -16.36 -8.50
CA MET A 214 34.70 -16.16 -9.70
C MET A 214 34.83 -17.28 -10.75
N ARG A 215 35.79 -18.19 -10.65
CA ARG A 215 35.86 -19.38 -11.50
C ARG A 215 35.01 -20.53 -11.00
N ASN A 216 34.47 -20.44 -9.78
CA ASN A 216 33.62 -21.44 -9.17
C ASN A 216 32.14 -21.09 -9.43
N PRO A 217 31.38 -21.90 -10.19
CA PRO A 217 29.97 -21.62 -10.47
C PRO A 217 29.10 -21.50 -9.20
N MET A 218 29.49 -22.15 -8.10
CA MET A 218 28.77 -22.07 -6.83
C MET A 218 28.98 -20.73 -6.11
N PHE A 219 30.13 -20.08 -6.34
CA PHE A 219 30.37 -18.72 -5.87
C PHE A 219 29.46 -17.73 -6.63
N ASP A 220 29.43 -17.81 -7.96
CA ASP A 220 28.62 -16.93 -8.81
C ASP A 220 27.11 -17.10 -8.56
N LEU A 221 26.68 -18.32 -8.21
CA LEU A 221 25.29 -18.61 -7.88
C LEU A 221 24.76 -17.71 -6.75
N LYS A 222 25.58 -17.33 -5.77
CA LYS A 222 25.17 -16.43 -4.68
C LYS A 222 24.70 -15.08 -5.21
N PHE A 223 25.45 -14.53 -6.17
CA PHE A 223 25.12 -13.26 -6.81
C PHE A 223 23.84 -13.41 -7.64
N ALA A 224 23.74 -14.49 -8.43
CA ALA A 224 22.55 -14.76 -9.24
C ALA A 224 21.27 -14.86 -8.38
N VAL A 225 21.31 -15.61 -7.28
CA VAL A 225 20.17 -15.79 -6.36
C VAL A 225 19.79 -14.48 -5.67
N THR A 226 20.77 -13.74 -5.14
CA THR A 226 20.50 -12.51 -4.38
C THR A 226 20.01 -11.37 -5.27
N LEU A 227 20.56 -11.23 -6.49
CA LEU A 227 20.08 -10.28 -7.49
C LEU A 227 18.70 -10.65 -8.03
N ALA A 228 18.43 -11.95 -8.25
CA ALA A 228 17.10 -12.40 -8.66
C ALA A 228 16.04 -12.11 -7.58
N LEU A 229 16.37 -12.32 -6.30
CA LEU A 229 15.52 -11.95 -5.17
C LEU A 229 15.26 -10.45 -5.15
N ALA A 230 16.30 -9.62 -5.27
CA ALA A 230 16.18 -8.17 -5.30
C ALA A 230 15.29 -7.69 -6.45
N ALA A 231 15.54 -8.17 -7.67
CA ALA A 231 14.77 -7.80 -8.86
C ALA A 231 13.29 -8.19 -8.74
N GLY A 232 13.01 -9.43 -8.31
CA GLY A 232 11.64 -9.90 -8.07
C GLY A 232 10.92 -9.05 -7.02
N ALA A 233 11.59 -8.75 -5.91
CA ALA A 233 11.05 -7.93 -4.83
C ALA A 233 10.83 -6.45 -5.23
N ILE A 234 11.68 -5.87 -6.09
CA ILE A 234 11.47 -4.52 -6.65
C ILE A 234 10.19 -4.49 -7.49
N VAL A 235 10.02 -5.45 -8.41
CA VAL A 235 8.83 -5.52 -9.27
C VAL A 235 7.56 -5.68 -8.43
N ILE A 236 7.58 -6.57 -7.44
CA ILE A 236 6.44 -6.78 -6.54
C ILE A 236 6.16 -5.54 -5.69
N SER A 237 7.19 -4.85 -5.18
CA SER A 237 7.03 -3.64 -4.37
C SER A 237 6.37 -2.50 -5.17
N LEU A 238 6.79 -2.30 -6.42
CA LEU A 238 6.20 -1.30 -7.33
C LEU A 238 4.76 -1.65 -7.75
N ARG A 239 4.45 -2.94 -7.87
CA ARG A 239 3.07 -3.40 -8.05
C ARG A 239 2.24 -3.09 -6.81
N LEU A 240 2.70 -3.51 -5.65
CA LEU A 240 2.00 -3.33 -4.37
C LEU A 240 1.91 -1.86 -3.91
N SER A 241 2.68 -0.94 -4.50
CA SER A 241 2.47 0.49 -4.29
C SER A 241 1.19 1.00 -4.98
N ARG A 242 0.59 0.20 -5.86
CA ARG A 242 -0.72 0.47 -6.46
C ARG A 242 -1.80 -0.33 -5.72
N PRO A 243 -2.93 0.28 -5.35
CA PRO A 243 -3.91 -0.34 -4.47
C PRO A 243 -4.69 -1.49 -5.14
N GLU A 244 -4.84 -1.45 -6.45
CA GLU A 244 -5.53 -2.48 -7.28
C GLU A 244 -4.69 -3.74 -7.46
N ALA A 245 -3.37 -3.66 -7.19
CA ALA A 245 -2.48 -4.76 -7.48
C ALA A 245 -2.67 -5.88 -6.47
N SER A 246 -3.01 -7.06 -6.98
CA SER A 246 -2.93 -8.32 -6.23
C SER A 246 -1.54 -8.95 -6.42
N LEU A 247 -1.08 -9.69 -5.41
CA LEU A 247 0.15 -10.48 -5.48
C LEU A 247 0.08 -11.53 -6.60
N GLY A 248 -1.08 -12.17 -6.76
CA GLY A 248 -1.48 -12.99 -7.90
C GLY A 248 -0.35 -13.79 -8.56
N ARG A 249 -0.28 -13.73 -9.89
CA ARG A 249 0.76 -14.41 -10.69
C ARG A 249 2.16 -13.81 -10.50
N TRP A 250 2.28 -12.60 -9.98
CA TRP A 250 3.57 -11.93 -9.77
C TRP A 250 4.37 -12.51 -8.61
N ALA A 251 3.69 -13.19 -7.66
CA ALA A 251 4.36 -13.95 -6.61
C ALA A 251 5.30 -15.04 -7.16
N TRP A 252 5.03 -15.55 -8.38
CA TRP A 252 5.91 -16.52 -9.06
C TRP A 252 7.31 -15.97 -9.36
N LEU A 253 7.51 -14.65 -9.35
CA LEU A 253 8.87 -14.09 -9.44
C LEU A 253 9.78 -14.53 -8.28
N LEU A 254 9.22 -14.83 -7.11
CA LEU A 254 9.99 -15.38 -5.98
C LEU A 254 10.37 -16.85 -6.18
N ALA A 255 9.74 -17.56 -7.12
CA ALA A 255 10.13 -18.92 -7.46
C ALA A 255 11.45 -18.95 -8.23
N VAL A 256 11.86 -17.86 -8.88
CA VAL A 256 13.13 -17.77 -9.61
C VAL A 256 14.35 -17.94 -8.68
N PRO A 257 14.55 -17.12 -7.63
CA PRO A 257 15.68 -17.32 -6.71
C PRO A 257 15.62 -18.68 -5.99
N ALA A 258 14.42 -19.18 -5.65
CA ALA A 258 14.26 -20.52 -5.07
C ALA A 258 14.66 -21.64 -6.04
N GLY A 259 14.29 -21.53 -7.31
CA GLY A 259 14.66 -22.45 -8.37
C GLY A 259 16.16 -22.46 -8.64
N LEU A 260 16.80 -21.29 -8.68
CA LEU A 260 18.26 -21.17 -8.80
C LEU A 260 18.98 -21.87 -7.64
N LEU A 261 18.51 -21.69 -6.40
CA LEU A 261 19.04 -22.41 -5.23
C LEU A 261 18.86 -23.92 -5.36
N GLY A 262 17.67 -24.38 -5.77
CA GLY A 262 17.40 -25.80 -5.98
C GLY A 262 18.31 -26.44 -7.04
N ILE A 263 18.53 -25.75 -8.16
CA ILE A 263 19.47 -26.17 -9.21
C ILE A 263 20.90 -26.23 -8.66
N GLY A 264 21.32 -25.22 -7.89
CA GLY A 264 22.64 -25.21 -7.26
C GLY A 264 22.85 -26.36 -6.27
N MET A 265 21.87 -26.61 -5.41
CA MET A 265 21.89 -27.72 -4.45
C MET A 265 21.95 -29.08 -5.16
N MET A 266 21.16 -29.26 -6.22
CA MET A 266 21.19 -30.46 -7.04
C MET A 266 22.54 -30.63 -7.73
N GLY A 267 23.07 -29.56 -8.33
CA GLY A 267 24.39 -29.55 -8.97
C GLY A 267 25.52 -29.91 -7.98
N GLU A 268 25.47 -29.38 -6.76
CA GLU A 268 26.42 -29.72 -5.70
C GLU A 268 26.33 -31.22 -5.33
N MET A 269 25.12 -31.77 -5.19
CA MET A 269 24.92 -33.20 -4.89
C MET A 269 25.39 -34.12 -6.02
N MET A 270 25.13 -33.76 -7.28
CA MET A 270 25.49 -34.57 -8.45
C MET A 270 26.99 -34.54 -8.75
N MET A 271 27.63 -33.38 -8.66
CA MET A 271 29.06 -33.23 -9.01
C MET A 271 29.99 -33.63 -7.87
N MET A 272 29.54 -33.57 -6.62
CA MET A 272 30.38 -33.85 -5.44
C MET A 272 29.64 -34.71 -4.41
N PRO A 273 29.27 -35.96 -4.78
CA PRO A 273 28.48 -36.84 -3.91
C PRO A 273 29.17 -37.19 -2.59
N ASN A 274 30.50 -37.21 -2.56
CA ASN A 274 31.32 -37.55 -1.38
C ASN A 274 31.79 -36.33 -0.57
N ARG A 275 31.16 -35.15 -0.75
CA ARG A 275 31.46 -33.98 0.09
C ARG A 275 31.06 -34.21 1.55
N ALA A 276 31.55 -33.33 2.41
CA ALA A 276 31.19 -33.28 3.83
C ALA A 276 29.67 -33.44 4.03
N PRO A 277 29.23 -34.05 5.16
CA PRO A 277 27.82 -34.24 5.46
C PRO A 277 27.01 -32.95 5.29
N MET A 278 25.76 -33.08 4.86
CA MET A 278 24.85 -31.95 4.61
C MET A 278 24.77 -30.99 5.81
N ALA A 279 24.75 -31.53 7.03
CA ALA A 279 24.74 -30.74 8.26
C ALA A 279 25.96 -29.81 8.39
N THR A 280 27.16 -30.29 8.05
CA THR A 280 28.39 -29.50 8.13
C THR A 280 28.41 -28.37 7.09
N ARG A 281 27.91 -28.65 5.88
CA ARG A 281 27.75 -27.64 4.81
C ARG A 281 26.69 -26.59 5.13
N MET A 282 25.64 -27.00 5.85
CA MET A 282 24.57 -26.12 6.28
C MET A 282 25.04 -25.16 7.36
N VAL A 283 25.85 -25.57 8.33
CA VAL A 283 26.31 -24.71 9.44
C VAL A 283 27.27 -23.62 8.94
N GLY A 284 28.23 -23.97 8.08
CA GLY A 284 29.26 -23.07 7.56
C GLY A 284 30.08 -22.36 8.64
N SER A 285 30.98 -21.47 8.22
CA SER A 285 31.83 -20.70 9.14
C SER A 285 31.30 -19.29 9.42
N ASN A 286 30.56 -18.71 8.47
CA ASN A 286 30.13 -17.31 8.53
C ASN A 286 28.64 -17.12 8.87
N SER A 287 27.97 -18.13 9.43
CA SER A 287 26.52 -18.10 9.69
C SER A 287 26.09 -16.97 10.64
N LYS A 288 26.83 -16.75 11.73
CA LYS A 288 26.56 -15.64 12.65
C LYS A 288 26.82 -14.28 11.99
N LEU A 289 27.90 -14.19 11.20
CA LEU A 289 28.30 -12.95 10.55
C LEU A 289 27.26 -12.52 9.51
N CYS A 290 26.77 -13.43 8.67
CA CYS A 290 25.77 -13.09 7.66
C CYS A 290 24.42 -12.67 8.26
N LEU A 291 24.02 -13.28 9.38
CA LEU A 291 22.81 -12.90 10.11
C LEU A 291 22.86 -11.51 10.75
N VAL A 292 24.06 -10.95 10.93
CA VAL A 292 24.24 -9.58 11.46
C VAL A 292 24.53 -8.60 10.31
N ALA A 293 25.46 -8.96 9.43
CA ALA A 293 25.93 -8.11 8.33
C ALA A 293 24.81 -7.81 7.32
N ILE A 294 24.06 -8.82 6.86
CA ILE A 294 23.02 -8.62 5.84
C ILE A 294 21.95 -7.65 6.36
N PRO A 295 21.38 -7.82 7.57
CA PRO A 295 20.43 -6.85 8.10
C PRO A 295 21.01 -5.44 8.26
N LEU A 296 22.23 -5.30 8.79
CA LEU A 296 22.86 -3.98 8.98
C LEU A 296 23.09 -3.26 7.64
N LEU A 297 23.65 -3.95 6.66
CA LEU A 297 23.87 -3.40 5.31
C LEU A 297 22.55 -3.10 4.58
N SER A 298 21.45 -3.76 4.97
CA SER A 298 20.11 -3.51 4.42
C SER A 298 19.44 -2.24 4.96
N LEU A 299 19.87 -1.69 6.11
CA LEU A 299 19.17 -0.58 6.77
C LEU A 299 19.06 0.68 5.90
N PRO A 300 20.12 1.18 5.25
CA PRO A 300 20.02 2.36 4.37
C PRO A 300 19.09 2.11 3.18
N LEU A 301 19.19 0.92 2.58
CA LEU A 301 18.36 0.50 1.45
C LEU A 301 16.88 0.42 1.84
N LEU A 302 16.57 -0.17 2.99
CA LEU A 302 15.21 -0.32 3.49
C LEU A 302 14.59 1.03 3.82
N ALA A 303 15.33 1.91 4.49
CA ALA A 303 14.87 3.26 4.79
C ALA A 303 14.53 4.03 3.52
N ALA A 304 15.43 4.00 2.52
CA ALA A 304 15.23 4.65 1.23
C ALA A 304 14.04 4.07 0.45
N ALA A 305 13.92 2.74 0.40
CA ALA A 305 12.81 2.06 -0.27
C ALA A 305 11.46 2.40 0.39
N LEU A 306 11.37 2.41 1.72
CA LEU A 306 10.16 2.78 2.43
C LEU A 306 9.77 4.25 2.20
N VAL A 307 10.73 5.18 2.17
CA VAL A 307 10.48 6.60 1.85
C VAL A 307 9.95 6.76 0.43
N ALA A 308 10.49 6.03 -0.54
CA ALA A 308 9.98 6.05 -1.91
C ALA A 308 8.56 5.46 -2.02
N LEU A 309 8.33 4.29 -1.40
CA LEU A 309 7.05 3.58 -1.44
C LEU A 309 5.93 4.32 -0.68
N ARG A 310 6.28 5.19 0.28
CA ARG A 310 5.32 6.09 0.97
C ARG A 310 4.55 6.99 0.00
N ARG A 311 5.14 7.36 -1.14
CA ARG A 311 4.46 8.19 -2.15
C ARG A 311 3.40 7.41 -2.95
N GLY A 312 3.37 6.08 -2.82
CA GLY A 312 2.34 5.24 -3.42
C GLY A 312 1.02 5.19 -2.64
N ALA A 313 0.14 4.26 -3.03
CA ALA A 313 -1.10 3.91 -2.35
C ALA A 313 -1.18 2.40 -1.99
N PRO A 314 -0.22 1.84 -1.22
CA PRO A 314 -0.29 0.43 -0.85
C PRO A 314 -1.56 0.09 -0.05
N SER A 315 -2.32 -0.89 -0.55
CA SER A 315 -3.52 -1.43 0.13
C SER A 315 -3.18 -2.35 1.30
N ARG A 316 -1.96 -2.90 1.32
CA ARG A 316 -1.42 -3.76 2.40
C ARG A 316 -0.05 -3.27 2.87
N PRO A 317 0.02 -2.23 3.73
CA PRO A 317 1.27 -1.57 4.16
C PRO A 317 2.34 -2.52 4.71
N ALA A 318 1.94 -3.51 5.51
CA ALA A 318 2.85 -4.51 6.07
C ALA A 318 3.44 -5.43 4.99
N VAL A 319 2.63 -5.86 4.01
CA VAL A 319 3.09 -6.74 2.93
C VAL A 319 4.02 -5.96 2.00
N THR A 320 3.66 -4.74 1.62
CA THR A 320 4.55 -3.85 0.84
C THR A 320 5.87 -3.60 1.57
N GLY A 321 5.83 -3.39 2.89
CA GLY A 321 7.01 -3.27 3.72
C GLY A 321 7.86 -4.54 3.75
N ALA A 322 7.25 -5.73 3.78
CA ALA A 322 7.97 -7.00 3.74
C ALA A 322 8.78 -7.15 2.44
N PHE A 323 8.19 -6.79 1.30
CA PHE A 323 8.88 -6.81 0.00
C PHE A 323 9.95 -5.71 -0.11
N ALA A 324 9.74 -4.55 0.52
CA ALA A 324 10.79 -3.55 0.70
C ALA A 324 11.97 -4.10 1.55
N GLY A 325 11.68 -4.97 2.52
CA GLY A 325 12.69 -5.72 3.25
C GLY A 325 13.42 -6.72 2.37
N LEU A 326 12.69 -7.54 1.59
CA LEU A 326 13.29 -8.54 0.69
C LEU A 326 14.18 -7.92 -0.39
N LEU A 327 13.77 -6.79 -1.00
CA LEU A 327 14.62 -6.13 -1.99
C LEU A 327 15.92 -5.59 -1.36
N SER A 328 15.82 -5.03 -0.15
CA SER A 328 16.96 -4.49 0.58
C SER A 328 17.92 -5.59 1.01
N ALA A 329 17.37 -6.70 1.49
CA ALA A 329 18.12 -7.90 1.84
C ALA A 329 18.82 -8.51 0.63
N GLY A 330 18.15 -8.60 -0.53
CA GLY A 330 18.75 -9.10 -1.76
C GLY A 330 19.98 -8.29 -2.16
N LEU A 331 19.85 -6.96 -2.24
CA LEU A 331 20.96 -6.07 -2.57
C LEU A 331 22.10 -6.11 -1.54
N ALA A 332 21.79 -6.13 -0.24
CA ALA A 332 22.78 -6.24 0.82
C ALA A 332 23.48 -7.61 0.82
N ALA A 333 22.74 -8.69 0.55
CA ALA A 333 23.29 -10.03 0.42
C ALA A 333 24.20 -10.18 -0.80
N THR A 334 23.95 -9.42 -1.89
CA THR A 334 24.88 -9.33 -3.02
C THR A 334 26.22 -8.72 -2.61
N LEU A 335 26.23 -7.66 -1.79
CA LEU A 335 27.47 -7.10 -1.23
C LEU A 335 28.18 -8.13 -0.34
N TYR A 336 27.43 -8.74 0.59
CA TYR A 336 27.97 -9.73 1.50
C TYR A 336 28.50 -11.00 0.80
N ALA A 337 27.92 -11.39 -0.34
CA ALA A 337 28.38 -12.52 -1.14
C ALA A 337 29.84 -12.34 -1.62
N ALA A 338 30.30 -11.09 -1.82
CA ALA A 338 31.68 -10.79 -2.18
C ALA A 338 32.69 -10.96 -1.02
N HIS A 339 32.20 -11.07 0.22
CA HIS A 339 33.01 -11.32 1.41
C HIS A 339 32.92 -12.78 1.87
N CYS A 340 31.73 -13.37 1.80
CA CYS A 340 31.43 -14.68 2.36
C CYS A 340 32.19 -15.81 1.66
N THR A 341 33.00 -16.55 2.42
CA THR A 341 33.82 -17.67 1.91
C THR A 341 33.05 -18.99 1.79
N ASP A 342 31.90 -19.14 2.46
CA ASP A 342 31.06 -20.35 2.39
C ASP A 342 30.33 -20.45 1.04
N ASP A 343 30.87 -21.19 0.08
CA ASP A 343 30.33 -21.30 -1.31
C ASP A 343 29.21 -22.33 -1.50
N SER A 344 28.80 -23.05 -0.45
CA SER A 344 27.76 -24.08 -0.60
C SER A 344 26.37 -23.45 -0.83
N PRO A 345 25.61 -23.88 -1.85
CA PRO A 345 24.22 -23.45 -2.06
C PRO A 345 23.32 -23.74 -0.85
N MET A 346 23.59 -24.81 -0.11
CA MET A 346 22.90 -25.14 1.15
C MET A 346 23.04 -24.05 2.21
N PHE A 347 24.22 -23.46 2.32
CA PHE A 347 24.50 -22.38 3.26
C PHE A 347 23.68 -21.13 2.91
N VAL A 348 23.64 -20.77 1.63
CA VAL A 348 22.84 -19.64 1.12
C VAL A 348 21.35 -19.89 1.35
N ALA A 349 20.86 -21.08 0.98
CA ALA A 349 19.46 -21.46 1.14
C ALA A 349 19.00 -21.37 2.60
N THR A 350 19.89 -21.64 3.55
CA THR A 350 19.60 -21.59 4.98
C THR A 350 19.76 -20.19 5.55
N TRP A 351 20.98 -19.64 5.52
CA TRP A 351 21.31 -18.45 6.29
C TRP A 351 21.00 -17.15 5.58
N TYR A 352 21.18 -17.08 4.25
CA TYR A 352 20.82 -15.86 3.51
C TYR A 352 19.31 -15.71 3.46
N SER A 353 18.56 -16.81 3.30
CA SER A 353 17.10 -16.80 3.38
C SER A 353 16.61 -16.40 4.78
N MET A 354 17.27 -16.88 5.85
CA MET A 354 16.92 -16.48 7.22
C MET A 354 17.22 -15.01 7.48
N ALA A 355 18.37 -14.50 7.04
CA ALA A 355 18.68 -13.07 7.11
C ALA A 355 17.66 -12.24 6.31
N ALA A 356 17.30 -12.67 5.10
CA ALA A 356 16.28 -12.01 4.30
C ALA A 356 14.90 -12.03 4.97
N ALA A 357 14.53 -13.12 5.65
CA ALA A 357 13.30 -13.21 6.43
C ALA A 357 13.29 -12.23 7.62
N ILE A 358 14.42 -12.06 8.30
CA ILE A 358 14.57 -11.05 9.38
C ILE A 358 14.33 -9.64 8.82
N VAL A 359 15.00 -9.28 7.72
CA VAL A 359 14.86 -7.94 7.12
C VAL A 359 13.44 -7.75 6.56
N ALA A 360 12.82 -8.80 5.99
CA ALA A 360 11.42 -8.77 5.57
C ALA A 360 10.48 -8.54 6.76
N ALA A 361 10.72 -9.17 7.90
CA ALA A 361 9.92 -8.95 9.11
C ALA A 361 10.09 -7.52 9.65
N ILE A 362 11.31 -6.99 9.69
CA ILE A 362 11.60 -5.59 10.04
C ILE A 362 10.88 -4.64 9.06
N GLY A 363 11.00 -4.91 7.77
CA GLY A 363 10.31 -4.16 6.71
C GLY A 363 8.80 -4.20 6.86
N ALA A 364 8.21 -5.34 7.23
CA ALA A 364 6.78 -5.48 7.47
C ALA A 364 6.32 -4.65 8.67
N LEU A 365 7.06 -4.71 9.78
CA LEU A 365 6.78 -3.94 10.99
C LEU A 365 6.92 -2.43 10.75
N ALA A 366 7.99 -2.01 10.07
CA ALA A 366 8.23 -0.62 9.71
C ALA A 366 7.17 -0.14 8.71
N GLY A 367 6.97 -0.85 7.60
CA GLY A 367 5.97 -0.55 6.58
C GLY A 367 4.56 -0.50 7.12
N SER A 368 4.22 -1.33 8.12
CA SER A 368 2.92 -1.27 8.80
C SER A 368 2.68 0.05 9.52
N ARG A 369 3.70 0.84 9.85
CA ARG A 369 3.55 2.18 10.46
C ARG A 369 3.83 3.29 9.46
N VAL A 370 4.87 3.10 8.66
CA VAL A 370 5.46 4.08 7.75
C VAL A 370 4.63 4.25 6.49
N LEU A 371 4.08 3.17 5.93
CA LEU A 371 3.28 3.19 4.70
C LEU A 371 1.76 3.30 4.96
N ARG A 372 1.37 3.62 6.20
CA ARG A 372 -0.02 3.98 6.52
C ARG A 372 -0.29 5.41 6.11
N PHE A 373 -1.54 5.71 5.74
CA PHE A 373 -1.94 6.99 5.17
C PHE A 373 -2.87 7.78 6.05
#